data_AF-R6Q386-F1
#
_entry.id   AF-R6Q386-F1
#
_cell.length_a   1.000
_cell.length_b   1.000
_cell.length_c   1.000
_cell.angle_alpha   90.00
_cell.angle_beta   90.00
_cell.angle_gamma   90.00
#
_symmetry.space_group_name_H-M   'P 1'
#
loop_
_entity.id
_entity.type
_entity.pdbx_description
1 polymer ?
#
loop_
_entity_poly.entity_id
_entity_poly.type
_entity_poly.pdbx_seq_one_letter_code
_entity_poly.pdbx_strand_id
1 'polypeptide(L)'
;MIPVEIITFIFYLIKNKRIKNEENIEKEKIDKELKEKITILNSEINLLEEDTKKLEKEIKQEKEDIIFKFNLDKQDISKELEININIEEKDKIEKELEYSNKKIVEYKLELNGLKYEENEVNDKLEDSISKEEEYENLQEQLDELEEKNKYILATKELLEKAYEKMKNNVTPKFTQNLSNIASNISNGKYKKVIFDEEKGLVVELETGEYISANRLSIGTIDELYLSLRLSMLDEISSEKMPIILDEAFAYFDDERLKNCLIFLAEQSEKHQIIILTCSNRERQILDSVNIKYNLVEL
;
A
#
# COMPACT_ATOMS: atom_id res chain seq x y z
N MET A 1 -33.48 39.51 -137.37
CA MET A 1 -32.83 39.55 -136.05
C MET A 1 -33.08 38.16 -135.44
N ILE A 2 -32.12 37.34 -134.99
CA ILE A 2 -32.13 36.83 -133.60
C ILE A 2 -32.04 38.02 -132.68
N PRO A 3 -33.17 38.66 -132.27
CA PRO A 3 -33.31 39.25 -130.96
C PRO A 3 -32.24 38.72 -130.04
N VAL A 4 -31.60 39.66 -129.38
CA VAL A 4 -30.44 39.41 -128.54
C VAL A 4 -30.73 38.29 -127.54
N GLU A 5 -31.99 38.03 -127.20
CA GLU A 5 -32.41 36.87 -126.42
C GLU A 5 -31.97 35.50 -126.99
N ILE A 6 -32.20 35.09 -128.27
CA ILE A 6 -31.71 33.75 -128.74
C ILE A 6 -30.25 33.79 -129.20
N ILE A 7 -29.80 34.92 -129.76
CA ILE A 7 -28.38 35.22 -129.95
C ILE A 7 -27.62 35.24 -128.60
N THR A 8 -28.23 35.49 -127.43
CA THR A 8 -27.56 35.37 -126.11
C THR A 8 -27.74 34.00 -125.49
N PHE A 9 -28.90 33.37 -125.66
CA PHE A 9 -29.16 32.06 -125.08
C PHE A 9 -28.27 30.96 -125.69
N ILE A 10 -28.15 30.90 -127.02
CA ILE A 10 -27.27 29.90 -127.66
C ILE A 10 -25.80 30.26 -127.43
N PHE A 11 -25.43 31.55 -127.39
CA PHE A 11 -24.07 32.00 -127.04
C PHE A 11 -23.72 31.68 -125.58
N TYR A 12 -24.68 31.76 -124.66
CA TYR A 12 -24.57 31.28 -123.28
C TYR A 12 -24.40 29.76 -123.23
N LEU A 13 -25.12 28.98 -124.06
CA LEU A 13 -24.91 27.53 -124.18
C LEU A 13 -23.53 27.17 -124.77
N ILE A 14 -23.05 27.90 -125.77
CA ILE A 14 -21.68 27.78 -126.31
C ILE A 14 -20.64 28.15 -125.24
N LYS A 15 -20.90 29.18 -124.42
CA LYS A 15 -20.01 29.61 -123.34
C LYS A 15 -20.00 28.59 -122.18
N ASN A 16 -21.16 28.14 -121.69
CA ASN A 16 -21.25 27.16 -120.60
C ASN A 16 -20.74 25.76 -120.99
N LYS A 17 -20.97 25.32 -122.23
CA LYS A 17 -20.44 24.03 -122.69
C LYS A 17 -18.94 24.11 -123.00
N ARG A 18 -18.43 25.26 -123.47
CA ARG A 18 -16.98 25.56 -123.53
C ARG A 18 -16.37 25.56 -122.13
N ILE A 19 -16.98 26.20 -121.14
CA ILE A 19 -16.53 26.18 -119.74
C ILE A 19 -16.53 24.75 -119.20
N LYS A 20 -17.59 23.94 -119.44
CA LYS A 20 -17.62 22.51 -119.06
C LYS A 20 -16.57 21.65 -119.76
N ASN A 21 -16.25 21.92 -121.02
CA ASN A 21 -15.20 21.22 -121.75
C ASN A 21 -13.81 21.68 -121.30
N GLU A 22 -13.60 22.96 -121.03
CA GLU A 22 -12.35 23.50 -120.46
C GLU A 22 -12.14 22.96 -119.03
N GLU A 23 -13.17 22.92 -118.19
CA GLU A 23 -13.14 22.29 -116.85
C GLU A 23 -12.94 20.76 -116.92
N ASN A 24 -13.52 20.05 -117.89
CA ASN A 24 -13.28 18.61 -118.07
C ASN A 24 -11.90 18.31 -118.63
N ILE A 25 -11.37 19.13 -119.55
CA ILE A 25 -10.01 18.98 -120.09
C ILE A 25 -8.97 19.36 -119.04
N GLU A 26 -9.22 20.38 -118.21
CA GLU A 26 -8.41 20.67 -117.02
C GLU A 26 -8.50 19.54 -115.99
N LYS A 27 -9.69 18.99 -115.70
CA LYS A 27 -9.83 17.82 -114.82
C LYS A 27 -9.13 16.58 -115.36
N GLU A 28 -9.23 16.27 -116.65
CA GLU A 28 -8.51 15.14 -117.26
C GLU A 28 -6.99 15.37 -117.27
N LYS A 29 -6.52 16.62 -117.45
CA LYS A 29 -5.10 16.95 -117.29
C LYS A 29 -4.63 16.79 -115.85
N ILE A 30 -5.40 17.29 -114.88
CA ILE A 30 -5.09 17.19 -113.45
C ILE A 30 -5.14 15.72 -112.99
N ASP A 31 -6.13 14.94 -113.42
CA ASP A 31 -6.22 13.50 -113.12
C ASP A 31 -5.06 12.71 -113.74
N LYS A 32 -4.59 13.11 -114.93
CA LYS A 32 -3.44 12.47 -115.59
C LYS A 32 -2.13 12.83 -114.88
N GLU A 33 -1.92 14.09 -114.50
CA GLU A 33 -0.78 14.51 -113.69
C GLU A 33 -0.80 13.89 -112.28
N LEU A 34 -1.97 13.78 -111.65
CA LEU A 34 -2.14 13.12 -110.36
C LEU A 34 -1.87 11.63 -110.47
N LYS A 35 -2.36 10.95 -111.52
CA LYS A 35 -2.05 9.53 -111.77
C LYS A 35 -0.55 9.32 -111.98
N GLU A 36 0.11 10.16 -112.78
CA GLU A 36 1.56 10.10 -112.98
C GLU A 36 2.32 10.29 -111.66
N LYS A 37 1.97 11.31 -110.87
CA LYS A 37 2.55 11.53 -109.53
C LYS A 37 2.30 10.36 -108.57
N ILE A 38 1.10 9.78 -108.57
CA ILE A 38 0.75 8.61 -107.75
C ILE A 38 1.58 7.39 -108.17
N THR A 39 1.77 7.16 -109.47
CA THR A 39 2.65 6.07 -109.94
C THR A 39 4.11 6.27 -109.54
N ILE A 40 4.62 7.51 -109.59
CA ILE A 40 5.99 7.82 -109.14
C ILE A 40 6.12 7.60 -107.63
N LEU A 41 5.19 8.14 -106.82
CA LEU A 41 5.19 7.92 -105.37
C LEU A 41 5.11 6.43 -105.01
N ASN A 42 4.25 5.66 -105.68
CA ASN A 42 4.14 4.23 -105.43
C ASN A 42 5.43 3.47 -105.78
N SER A 43 6.15 3.91 -106.81
CA SER A 43 7.46 3.33 -107.13
C SER A 43 8.53 3.67 -106.08
N GLU A 44 8.52 4.90 -105.54
CA GLU A 44 9.42 5.31 -104.45
C GLU A 44 9.10 4.59 -103.14
N ILE A 45 7.81 4.41 -102.81
CA ILE A 45 7.38 3.63 -101.64
C ILE A 45 7.85 2.18 -101.75
N ASN A 46 7.69 1.55 -102.92
CA ASN A 46 8.16 0.17 -103.13
C ASN A 46 9.69 0.04 -102.97
N LEU A 47 10.46 1.01 -103.47
CA LEU A 47 11.92 1.01 -103.30
C LEU A 47 12.31 1.16 -101.81
N LEU A 48 11.64 2.06 -101.09
CA LEU A 48 11.84 2.23 -99.65
C LEU A 48 11.44 0.99 -98.84
N GLU A 49 10.38 0.29 -99.24
CA GLU A 49 9.97 -0.98 -98.63
C GLU A 49 10.98 -2.11 -98.88
N GLU A 50 11.63 -2.15 -100.04
CA GLU A 50 12.72 -3.10 -100.30
C GLU A 50 13.99 -2.77 -99.51
N ASP A 51 14.36 -1.49 -99.43
CA ASP A 51 15.53 -1.04 -98.68
C ASP A 51 15.34 -1.24 -97.16
N THR A 52 14.15 -0.96 -96.63
CA THR A 52 13.82 -1.25 -95.22
C THR A 52 13.90 -2.74 -94.92
N LYS A 53 13.40 -3.61 -95.80
CA LYS A 53 13.55 -5.07 -95.63
C LYS A 53 15.00 -5.53 -95.66
N LYS A 54 15.85 -4.94 -96.50
CA LYS A 54 17.30 -5.22 -96.51
C LYS A 54 17.96 -4.80 -95.20
N LEU A 55 17.70 -3.57 -94.75
CA LEU A 55 18.21 -3.04 -93.48
C LEU A 55 17.77 -3.89 -92.27
N GLU A 56 16.52 -4.33 -92.23
CA GLU A 56 16.04 -5.23 -91.17
C GLU A 56 16.80 -6.55 -91.14
N LYS A 57 17.14 -7.09 -92.32
CA LYS A 57 17.91 -8.34 -92.43
C LYS A 57 19.37 -8.15 -92.00
N GLU A 58 20.00 -7.04 -92.38
CA GLU A 58 21.36 -6.69 -91.97
C GLU A 58 21.45 -6.47 -90.46
N ILE A 59 20.52 -5.71 -89.86
CA ILE A 59 20.44 -5.51 -88.41
C ILE A 59 20.25 -6.84 -87.66
N LYS A 60 19.48 -7.77 -88.23
CA LYS A 60 19.29 -9.09 -87.63
C LYS A 60 20.59 -9.90 -87.64
N GLN A 61 21.34 -9.90 -88.75
CA GLN A 61 22.65 -10.55 -88.82
C GLN A 61 23.66 -9.92 -87.86
N GLU A 62 23.76 -8.58 -87.81
CA GLU A 62 24.67 -7.91 -86.87
C GLU A 62 24.32 -8.23 -85.41
N LYS A 63 23.04 -8.31 -85.06
CA LYS A 63 22.63 -8.73 -83.71
C LYS A 63 23.07 -10.16 -83.39
N GLU A 64 22.91 -11.09 -84.33
CA GLU A 64 23.36 -12.48 -84.16
C GLU A 64 24.89 -12.54 -83.99
N ASP A 65 25.64 -11.77 -84.78
CA ASP A 65 27.11 -11.67 -84.68
C ASP A 65 27.58 -11.04 -83.37
N ILE A 66 26.89 -10.00 -82.88
CA ILE A 66 27.19 -9.37 -81.58
C ILE A 66 26.91 -10.34 -80.44
N ILE A 67 25.78 -11.07 -80.47
CA ILE A 67 25.46 -12.08 -79.45
C ILE A 67 26.49 -13.21 -79.47
N PHE A 68 26.93 -13.63 -80.66
CA PHE A 68 27.97 -14.64 -80.82
C PHE A 68 29.32 -14.18 -80.25
N LYS A 69 29.77 -12.97 -80.60
CA LYS A 69 30.98 -12.35 -80.01
C LYS A 69 30.89 -12.20 -78.49
N PHE A 70 29.76 -11.71 -77.98
CA PHE A 70 29.57 -11.53 -76.54
C PHE A 70 29.62 -12.87 -75.78
N ASN A 71 29.10 -13.95 -76.37
CA ASN A 71 29.20 -15.28 -75.78
C ASN A 71 30.62 -15.86 -75.83
N LEU A 72 31.38 -15.61 -76.90
CA LEU A 72 32.80 -15.96 -77.01
C LEU A 72 33.64 -15.20 -75.98
N ASP A 73 33.48 -13.88 -75.88
CA ASP A 73 34.16 -13.04 -74.89
C ASP A 73 33.81 -13.48 -73.46
N LYS A 74 32.54 -13.84 -73.20
CA LYS A 74 32.11 -14.41 -71.91
C LYS A 74 32.80 -15.75 -71.62
N GLN A 75 33.02 -16.58 -72.63
CA GLN A 75 33.70 -17.87 -72.50
C GLN A 75 35.22 -17.69 -72.27
N ASP A 76 35.84 -16.71 -72.92
CA ASP A 76 37.25 -16.38 -72.74
C ASP A 76 37.52 -15.68 -71.40
N ILE A 77 36.63 -14.79 -70.96
CA ILE A 77 36.67 -14.19 -69.60
C ILE A 77 36.48 -15.28 -68.53
N SER A 78 35.59 -16.27 -68.76
CA SER A 78 35.43 -17.38 -67.81
C SER A 78 36.66 -18.28 -67.72
N LYS A 79 37.41 -18.45 -68.82
CA LYS A 79 38.67 -19.21 -68.85
C LYS A 79 39.86 -18.43 -68.28
N GLU A 80 39.91 -17.11 -68.47
CA GLU A 80 40.94 -16.24 -67.86
C GLU A 80 40.75 -16.09 -66.34
N LEU A 81 39.51 -16.05 -65.85
CA LEU A 81 39.22 -15.97 -64.41
C LEU A 81 39.46 -17.29 -63.66
N GLU A 82 39.53 -18.43 -64.35
CA GLU A 82 39.82 -19.74 -63.73
C GLU A 82 41.29 -19.91 -63.28
N ILE A 83 42.20 -18.98 -63.59
CA ILE A 83 43.66 -19.20 -63.38
C ILE A 83 44.31 -18.41 -62.24
N ASN A 84 43.62 -17.55 -61.47
CA ASN A 84 44.31 -16.87 -60.36
C ASN A 84 43.48 -16.58 -59.09
N ILE A 85 42.60 -17.51 -58.72
CA ILE A 85 42.20 -17.62 -57.32
C ILE A 85 43.15 -18.63 -56.69
N ASN A 86 44.05 -18.15 -55.83
CA ASN A 86 44.83 -18.97 -54.92
C ASN A 86 43.84 -19.63 -53.94
N ILE A 87 43.20 -20.72 -54.37
CA ILE A 87 42.18 -21.46 -53.61
C ILE A 87 42.72 -21.82 -52.22
N GLU A 88 44.03 -22.06 -52.09
CA GLU A 88 44.67 -22.33 -50.80
C GLU A 88 44.74 -21.14 -49.83
N GLU A 89 44.95 -19.91 -50.31
CA GLU A 89 44.95 -18.71 -49.46
C GLU A 89 43.54 -18.28 -49.08
N LYS A 90 42.58 -18.41 -49.99
CA LYS A 90 41.16 -18.19 -49.70
C LYS A 90 40.63 -19.21 -48.69
N ASP A 91 40.95 -20.49 -48.85
CA ASP A 91 40.58 -21.55 -47.90
C ASP A 91 41.23 -21.34 -46.52
N LYS A 92 42.48 -20.83 -46.47
CA LYS A 92 43.15 -20.49 -45.20
C LYS A 92 42.44 -19.33 -44.49
N ILE A 93 42.13 -18.26 -45.21
CA ILE A 93 41.44 -17.10 -44.65
C ILE A 93 40.01 -17.48 -44.22
N GLU A 94 39.29 -18.29 -45.00
CA GLU A 94 37.97 -18.81 -44.62
C GLU A 94 38.05 -19.65 -43.33
N LYS A 95 39.05 -20.52 -43.19
CA LYS A 95 39.26 -21.30 -41.95
C LYS A 95 39.62 -20.43 -40.74
N GLU A 96 40.46 -19.41 -40.90
CA GLU A 96 40.79 -18.48 -39.82
C GLU A 96 39.59 -17.61 -39.41
N LEU A 97 38.76 -17.22 -40.37
CA LEU A 97 37.55 -16.44 -40.15
C LEU A 97 36.47 -17.30 -39.48
N GLU A 98 36.34 -18.57 -39.86
CA GLU A 98 35.48 -19.54 -39.20
C GLU A 98 35.94 -19.82 -37.76
N TYR A 99 37.25 -20.00 -37.54
CA TYR A 99 37.83 -20.15 -36.19
C TYR A 99 37.60 -18.91 -35.31
N SER A 100 37.81 -17.71 -35.86
CA SER A 100 37.59 -16.45 -35.14
C SER A 100 36.11 -16.23 -34.82
N ASN A 101 35.20 -16.55 -35.75
CA ASN A 101 33.76 -16.51 -35.49
C ASN A 101 33.36 -17.51 -34.40
N LYS A 102 33.95 -18.71 -34.40
CA LYS A 102 33.71 -19.70 -33.35
C LYS A 102 34.14 -19.17 -31.97
N LYS A 103 35.32 -18.55 -31.88
CA LYS A 103 35.77 -17.88 -30.64
C LYS A 103 34.88 -16.71 -30.23
N ILE A 104 34.40 -15.91 -31.17
CA ILE A 104 33.47 -14.80 -30.87
C ILE A 104 32.17 -15.32 -30.26
N VAL A 105 31.64 -16.43 -30.78
CA VAL A 105 30.45 -17.09 -30.22
C VAL A 105 30.74 -17.62 -28.81
N GLU A 106 31.89 -18.25 -28.62
CA GLU A 106 32.34 -18.80 -27.33
C GLU A 106 32.49 -17.69 -26.27
N TYR A 107 33.21 -16.61 -26.58
CA TYR A 107 33.33 -15.46 -25.69
C TYR A 107 32.00 -14.75 -25.42
N LYS A 108 31.07 -14.71 -26.39
CA LYS A 108 29.72 -14.19 -26.14
C LYS A 108 28.94 -15.03 -25.13
N LEU A 109 29.08 -16.35 -25.19
CA LEU A 109 28.43 -17.26 -24.24
C LEU A 109 29.01 -17.09 -22.84
N GLU A 110 30.34 -17.03 -22.71
CA GLU A 110 31.02 -16.74 -21.43
C GLU A 110 30.59 -15.39 -20.85
N LEU A 111 30.53 -14.34 -21.67
CA LEU A 111 30.15 -12.99 -21.24
C LEU A 111 28.69 -12.93 -20.77
N ASN A 112 27.79 -13.68 -21.41
CA ASN A 112 26.42 -13.82 -20.94
C ASN A 112 26.36 -14.59 -19.61
N GLY A 113 27.13 -15.68 -19.46
CA GLY A 113 27.24 -16.42 -18.19
C GLY A 113 27.70 -15.53 -17.04
N LEU A 114 28.78 -14.77 -17.25
CA LEU A 114 29.29 -13.80 -16.28
C LEU A 114 28.26 -12.71 -15.93
N LYS A 115 27.47 -12.23 -16.90
CA LYS A 115 26.38 -11.29 -16.64
C LYS A 115 25.26 -11.89 -15.78
N TYR A 116 24.93 -13.17 -15.96
CA TYR A 116 23.95 -13.84 -15.11
C TYR A 116 24.47 -13.95 -13.67
N GLU A 117 25.73 -14.34 -13.50
CA GLU A 117 26.37 -14.41 -12.19
C GLU A 117 26.46 -13.03 -11.51
N GLU A 118 26.81 -11.98 -12.26
CA GLU A 118 26.82 -10.60 -11.78
C GLU A 118 25.45 -10.17 -11.25
N ASN A 119 24.37 -10.46 -12.00
CA ASN A 119 23.01 -10.15 -11.56
C ASN A 119 22.63 -10.94 -10.31
N GLU A 120 22.93 -12.23 -10.24
CA GLU A 120 22.63 -13.05 -9.05
C GLU A 120 23.40 -12.57 -7.81
N VAL A 121 24.64 -12.12 -7.98
CA VAL A 121 25.42 -11.52 -6.90
C VAL A 121 24.82 -10.18 -6.47
N ASN A 122 24.39 -9.34 -7.42
CA ASN A 122 23.74 -8.06 -7.11
C ASN A 122 22.44 -8.26 -6.33
N ASP A 123 21.59 -9.21 -6.73
CA ASP A 123 20.35 -9.55 -6.03
C ASP A 123 20.63 -9.97 -4.58
N LYS A 124 21.65 -10.83 -4.36
CA LYS A 124 22.07 -11.25 -3.01
C LYS A 124 22.63 -10.10 -2.18
N LEU A 125 23.29 -9.13 -2.83
CA LEU A 125 23.84 -7.94 -2.17
C LEU A 125 22.71 -7.03 -1.69
N GLU A 126 21.68 -6.83 -2.52
CA GLU A 126 20.48 -6.05 -2.18
C GLU A 126 19.70 -6.72 -1.02
N ASP A 127 19.57 -8.04 -1.05
CA ASP A 127 19.02 -8.83 0.07
C ASP A 127 19.87 -8.72 1.35
N SER A 128 21.19 -8.59 1.24
CA SER A 128 22.06 -8.45 2.41
C SER A 128 21.97 -7.05 3.03
N ILE A 129 21.90 -6.01 2.20
CA ILE A 129 21.72 -4.62 2.64
C ILE A 129 20.38 -4.45 3.36
N SER A 130 19.30 -5.01 2.81
CA SER A 130 17.99 -4.94 3.45
C SER A 130 17.94 -5.64 4.82
N LYS A 131 18.64 -6.77 4.96
CA LYS A 131 18.77 -7.47 6.26
C LYS A 131 19.63 -6.70 7.27
N GLU A 132 20.68 -6.02 6.82
CA GLU A 132 21.47 -5.13 7.68
C GLU A 132 20.61 -3.97 8.21
N GLU A 133 19.82 -3.34 7.34
CA GLU A 133 18.90 -2.27 7.74
C GLU A 133 17.83 -2.76 8.74
N GLU A 134 17.25 -3.95 8.49
CA GLU A 134 16.32 -4.58 9.42
C GLU A 134 16.98 -4.88 10.78
N TYR A 135 18.22 -5.37 10.78
CA TYR A 135 18.97 -5.65 11.99
C TYR A 135 19.24 -4.39 12.81
N GLU A 136 19.66 -3.29 12.17
CA GLU A 136 19.88 -2.01 12.85
C GLU A 136 18.59 -1.47 13.49
N ASN A 137 17.46 -1.55 12.77
CA ASN A 137 16.16 -1.13 13.30
C ASN A 137 15.72 -2.00 14.50
N LEU A 138 15.90 -3.31 14.42
CA LEU A 138 15.62 -4.20 15.56
C LEU A 138 16.51 -3.89 16.77
N GLN A 139 17.77 -3.51 16.54
CA GLN A 139 18.69 -3.14 17.61
C GLN A 139 18.24 -1.84 18.30
N GLU A 140 17.83 -0.81 17.55
CA GLU A 140 17.26 0.41 18.13
C GLU A 140 16.00 0.11 18.96
N GLN A 141 15.10 -0.73 18.44
CA GLN A 141 13.90 -1.14 19.17
C GLN A 141 14.23 -1.90 20.47
N LEU A 142 15.27 -2.75 20.44
CA LEU A 142 15.73 -3.46 21.63
C LEU A 142 16.25 -2.47 22.68
N ASP A 143 17.10 -1.53 22.29
CA ASP A 143 17.66 -0.52 23.19
C ASP A 143 16.56 0.34 23.84
N GLU A 144 15.53 0.74 23.06
CA GLU A 144 14.36 1.44 23.59
C GLU A 144 13.57 0.62 24.62
N LEU A 145 13.38 -0.68 24.34
CA LEU A 145 12.66 -1.59 25.24
C LEU A 145 13.45 -1.83 26.53
N GLU A 146 14.77 -1.94 26.45
CA GLU A 146 15.65 -2.08 27.62
C GLU A 146 15.60 -0.84 28.51
N GLU A 147 15.66 0.36 27.94
CA GLU A 147 15.47 1.63 28.68
C GLU A 147 14.10 1.66 29.36
N LYS A 148 13.01 1.34 28.65
CA LYS A 148 11.66 1.28 29.25
C LYS A 148 11.58 0.28 30.40
N ASN A 149 12.15 -0.91 30.24
CA ASN A 149 12.15 -1.94 31.27
C ASN A 149 12.90 -1.48 32.53
N LYS A 150 14.02 -0.79 32.36
CA LYS A 150 14.78 -0.18 33.48
C LYS A 150 13.93 0.80 34.28
N TYR A 151 13.17 1.70 33.63
CA TYR A 151 12.26 2.61 34.34
C TYR A 151 11.13 1.88 35.05
N ILE A 152 10.56 0.85 34.43
CA ILE A 152 9.50 0.04 35.04
C ILE A 152 10.01 -0.67 36.29
N LEU A 153 11.19 -1.29 36.23
CA LEU A 153 11.79 -1.98 37.37
C LEU A 153 12.10 -1.02 38.52
N ALA A 154 12.68 0.15 38.21
CA ALA A 154 12.92 1.19 39.22
C ALA A 154 11.62 1.68 39.87
N THR A 155 10.57 1.89 39.06
CA THR A 155 9.25 2.30 39.56
C THR A 155 8.62 1.23 40.43
N LYS A 156 8.72 -0.04 40.03
CA LYS A 156 8.25 -1.17 40.83
C LYS A 156 8.93 -1.21 42.19
N GLU A 157 10.26 -1.08 42.23
CA GLU A 157 11.02 -1.08 43.48
C GLU A 157 10.61 0.07 44.41
N LEU A 158 10.36 1.27 43.84
CA LEU A 158 9.88 2.42 44.61
C LEU A 158 8.47 2.20 45.17
N LEU A 159 7.57 1.60 44.39
CA LEU A 159 6.22 1.26 44.83
C LEU A 159 6.24 0.19 45.93
N GLU A 160 7.07 -0.84 45.78
CA GLU A 160 7.25 -1.88 46.80
C GLU A 160 7.77 -1.27 48.11
N LYS A 161 8.77 -0.38 48.06
CA LYS A 161 9.26 0.35 49.24
C LYS A 161 8.20 1.24 49.88
N ALA A 162 7.40 1.94 49.07
CA ALA A 162 6.32 2.78 49.55
C ALA A 162 5.23 1.94 50.24
N TYR A 163 4.87 0.80 49.64
CA TYR A 163 3.93 -0.16 50.19
C TYR A 163 4.43 -0.73 51.53
N GLU A 164 5.68 -1.18 51.60
CA GLU A 164 6.29 -1.67 52.84
C GLU A 164 6.33 -0.59 53.93
N LYS A 165 6.65 0.66 53.57
CA LYS A 165 6.62 1.77 54.52
C LYS A 165 5.21 2.05 55.03
N MET A 166 4.18 1.96 54.18
CA MET A 166 2.78 2.09 54.60
C MET A 166 2.37 0.93 55.52
N LYS A 167 2.68 -0.32 55.13
CA LYS A 167 2.38 -1.53 55.90
C LYS A 167 3.02 -1.50 57.29
N ASN A 168 4.27 -1.05 57.39
CA ASN A 168 4.98 -1.01 58.68
C ASN A 168 4.57 0.15 59.60
N ASN A 169 4.11 1.29 59.05
CA ASN A 169 3.78 2.47 59.86
C ASN A 169 2.27 2.61 60.15
N VAL A 170 1.42 2.39 59.15
CA VAL A 170 -0.02 2.68 59.23
C VAL A 170 -0.78 1.49 59.82
N THR A 171 -0.45 0.26 59.38
CA THR A 171 -1.19 -0.94 59.76
C THR A 171 -1.20 -1.19 61.28
N PRO A 172 -0.09 -1.09 62.05
CA PRO A 172 -0.13 -1.43 63.47
C PRO A 172 -1.04 -0.49 64.30
N LYS A 173 -0.92 0.83 64.08
CA LYS A 173 -1.71 1.83 64.81
C LYS A 173 -3.19 1.73 64.44
N PHE A 174 -3.47 1.58 63.15
CA PHE A 174 -4.81 1.33 62.63
C PHE A 174 -5.44 0.05 63.21
N THR A 175 -4.74 -1.08 63.15
CA THR A 175 -5.23 -2.38 63.63
C THR A 175 -5.45 -2.37 65.15
N GLN A 176 -4.61 -1.67 65.91
CA GLN A 176 -4.82 -1.48 67.34
C GLN A 176 -6.07 -0.64 67.62
N ASN A 177 -6.26 0.48 66.90
CA ASN A 177 -7.45 1.31 67.04
C ASN A 177 -8.73 0.55 66.68
N LEU A 178 -8.71 -0.20 65.58
CA LEU A 178 -9.79 -1.08 65.17
C LEU A 178 -10.13 -2.10 66.27
N SER A 179 -9.12 -2.78 66.81
CA SER A 179 -9.32 -3.76 67.88
C SER A 179 -9.90 -3.12 69.15
N ASN A 180 -9.43 -1.91 69.50
CA ASN A 180 -9.95 -1.17 70.65
C ASN A 180 -11.42 -0.77 70.45
N ILE A 181 -11.78 -0.23 69.28
CA ILE A 181 -13.16 0.19 68.99
C ILE A 181 -14.09 -1.03 68.95
N ALA A 182 -13.70 -2.10 68.24
CA ALA A 182 -14.47 -3.34 68.18
C ALA A 182 -14.64 -3.97 69.57
N SER A 183 -13.60 -3.96 70.39
CA SER A 183 -13.68 -4.42 71.79
C SER A 183 -14.64 -3.56 72.60
N ASN A 184 -14.61 -2.24 72.46
CA ASN A 184 -15.48 -1.34 73.22
C ASN A 184 -16.96 -1.52 72.83
N ILE A 185 -17.28 -1.55 71.53
CA ILE A 185 -18.67 -1.68 71.06
C ILE A 185 -19.22 -3.07 71.41
N SER A 186 -18.42 -4.13 71.24
CA SER A 186 -18.81 -5.51 71.55
C SER A 186 -18.78 -5.89 73.04
N ASN A 187 -18.54 -4.94 73.94
CA ASN A 187 -18.38 -5.22 75.37
C ASN A 187 -17.29 -6.28 75.67
N GLY A 188 -16.17 -6.20 74.97
CA GLY A 188 -14.99 -7.04 75.14
C GLY A 188 -15.05 -8.39 74.43
N LYS A 189 -16.08 -8.67 73.64
CA LYS A 189 -16.20 -9.95 72.91
C LYS A 189 -15.18 -10.09 71.78
N TYR A 190 -14.89 -9.01 71.06
CA TYR A 190 -13.92 -8.99 69.96
C TYR A 190 -12.70 -8.15 70.33
N LYS A 191 -11.73 -8.76 71.02
CA LYS A 191 -10.56 -8.06 71.57
C LYS A 191 -9.45 -7.81 70.56
N LYS A 192 -9.40 -8.63 69.52
CA LYS A 192 -8.36 -8.57 68.51
C LYS A 192 -8.96 -8.78 67.14
N VAL A 193 -8.76 -7.78 66.30
CA VAL A 193 -9.16 -7.76 64.90
C VAL A 193 -7.90 -7.53 64.10
N ILE A 194 -7.62 -8.40 63.13
CA ILE A 194 -6.45 -8.27 62.25
C ILE A 194 -6.89 -8.33 60.79
N PHE A 195 -6.04 -7.80 59.92
CA PHE A 195 -6.22 -7.90 58.48
C PHE A 195 -5.36 -9.05 57.95
N ASP A 196 -6.01 -10.04 57.36
CA ASP A 196 -5.42 -11.19 56.68
C ASP A 196 -5.45 -10.95 55.17
N GLU A 197 -4.37 -11.27 54.47
CA GLU A 197 -4.22 -10.96 53.04
C GLU A 197 -5.21 -11.74 52.15
N GLU A 198 -5.63 -12.94 52.56
CA GLU A 198 -6.57 -13.78 51.80
C GLU A 198 -8.01 -13.61 52.29
N LYS A 199 -8.20 -13.52 53.61
CA LYS A 199 -9.52 -13.55 54.25
C LYS A 199 -10.07 -12.17 54.60
N GLY A 200 -9.28 -11.12 54.40
CA GLY A 200 -9.62 -9.75 54.79
C GLY A 200 -9.67 -9.61 56.31
N LEU A 201 -10.75 -9.01 56.83
CA LEU A 201 -10.91 -8.87 58.28
C LEU A 201 -11.14 -10.23 58.94
N VAL A 202 -10.31 -10.55 59.93
CA VAL A 202 -10.48 -11.70 60.80
C VAL A 202 -10.48 -11.27 62.27
N VAL A 203 -11.29 -11.94 63.08
CA VAL A 203 -11.44 -11.68 64.51
C VAL A 203 -11.00 -12.88 65.33
N GLU A 204 -10.34 -12.61 66.45
CA GLU A 204 -10.04 -13.61 67.46
C GLU A 204 -11.26 -13.85 68.35
N LEU A 205 -11.71 -15.09 68.43
CA LEU A 205 -12.74 -15.53 69.37
C LEU A 205 -12.14 -15.79 70.75
N GLU A 206 -12.99 -15.88 71.77
CA GLU A 206 -12.57 -16.23 73.14
C GLU A 206 -11.86 -17.61 73.23
N THR A 207 -12.13 -18.50 72.27
CA THR A 207 -11.47 -19.80 72.14
C THR A 207 -10.03 -19.71 71.62
N GLY A 208 -9.59 -18.53 71.16
CA GLY A 208 -8.32 -18.30 70.49
C GLY A 208 -8.34 -18.61 68.98
N GLU A 209 -9.49 -19.04 68.43
CA GLU A 209 -9.64 -19.26 66.98
C GLU A 209 -9.80 -17.92 66.24
N TYR A 210 -9.17 -17.81 65.07
CA TYR A 210 -9.36 -16.68 64.16
C TYR A 210 -10.38 -17.05 63.08
N ILE A 211 -11.47 -16.29 63.00
CA ILE A 211 -12.49 -16.48 61.98
C ILE A 211 -12.67 -15.23 61.12
N SER A 212 -12.96 -15.43 59.83
CA SER A 212 -13.30 -14.32 58.93
C SER A 212 -14.57 -13.61 59.39
N ALA A 213 -14.56 -12.28 59.32
CA ALA A 213 -15.71 -11.44 59.64
C ALA A 213 -16.97 -11.87 58.88
N ASN A 214 -16.81 -12.35 57.64
CA ASN A 214 -17.92 -12.82 56.79
C ASN A 214 -18.67 -14.05 57.34
N ARG A 215 -18.13 -14.73 58.37
CA ARG A 215 -18.77 -15.87 59.05
C ARG A 215 -19.55 -15.44 60.31
N LEU A 216 -19.55 -14.16 60.65
CA LEU A 216 -20.24 -13.62 61.83
C LEU A 216 -21.68 -13.23 61.50
N SER A 217 -22.47 -12.90 62.53
CA SER A 217 -23.82 -12.36 62.33
C SER A 217 -23.77 -10.99 61.65
N ILE A 218 -24.83 -10.63 60.92
CA ILE A 218 -24.95 -9.34 60.21
C ILE A 218 -24.65 -8.16 61.15
N GLY A 219 -25.27 -8.11 62.33
CA GLY A 219 -25.01 -7.04 63.29
C GLY A 219 -23.56 -6.98 63.79
N THR A 220 -22.83 -8.10 63.78
CA THR A 220 -21.38 -8.11 64.11
C THR A 220 -20.54 -7.65 62.93
N ILE A 221 -20.93 -8.03 61.72
CA ILE A 221 -20.30 -7.56 60.49
C ILE A 221 -20.39 -6.04 60.43
N ASP A 222 -21.58 -5.46 60.63
CA ASP A 222 -21.78 -4.01 60.62
C ASP A 222 -20.98 -3.30 61.71
N GLU A 223 -20.93 -3.89 62.90
CA GLU A 223 -20.11 -3.39 64.01
C GLU A 223 -18.62 -3.31 63.63
N LEU A 224 -18.07 -4.36 63.03
CA LEU A 224 -16.68 -4.39 62.57
C LEU A 224 -16.43 -3.40 61.44
N TYR A 225 -17.37 -3.26 60.50
CA TYR A 225 -17.25 -2.28 59.41
C TYR A 225 -17.31 -0.84 59.91
N LEU A 226 -18.19 -0.54 60.87
CA LEU A 226 -18.23 0.77 61.51
C LEU A 226 -16.93 1.04 62.26
N SER A 227 -16.47 0.08 63.06
CA SER A 227 -15.20 0.16 63.79
C SER A 227 -14.02 0.41 62.86
N LEU A 228 -14.02 -0.24 61.69
CA LEU A 228 -13.03 -0.03 60.62
C LEU A 228 -13.02 1.42 60.16
N ARG A 229 -14.17 1.97 59.76
CA ARG A 229 -14.28 3.34 59.26
C ARG A 229 -13.85 4.37 60.32
N LEU A 230 -14.28 4.17 61.56
CA LEU A 230 -13.93 5.05 62.68
C LEU A 230 -12.44 4.98 63.02
N SER A 231 -11.82 3.81 62.95
CA SER A 231 -10.38 3.64 63.22
C SER A 231 -9.47 4.35 62.21
N MET A 232 -9.96 4.67 61.01
CA MET A 232 -9.21 5.36 59.96
C MET A 232 -9.23 6.89 60.09
N LEU A 233 -10.15 7.46 60.87
CA LEU A 233 -10.40 8.91 60.88
C LEU A 233 -9.14 9.73 61.16
N ASP A 234 -8.34 9.29 62.13
CA ASP A 234 -7.13 9.98 62.55
C ASP A 234 -5.89 9.64 61.70
N GLU A 235 -5.99 8.65 60.81
CA GLU A 235 -4.91 8.25 59.91
C GLU A 235 -5.06 8.87 58.51
N ILE A 236 -6.30 9.14 58.06
CA ILE A 236 -6.56 9.66 56.72
C ILE A 236 -6.29 11.16 56.61
N SER A 237 -6.58 11.92 57.68
CA SER A 237 -6.43 13.38 57.67
C SER A 237 -5.98 13.92 59.01
N SER A 238 -5.16 14.98 58.98
CA SER A 238 -4.86 15.77 60.18
C SER A 238 -6.04 16.65 60.61
N GLU A 239 -6.96 16.95 59.70
CA GLU A 239 -8.16 17.74 59.99
C GLU A 239 -9.26 16.88 60.60
N LYS A 240 -9.98 17.46 61.57
CA LYS A 240 -11.10 16.79 62.23
C LYS A 240 -12.38 16.95 61.41
N MET A 241 -12.65 15.95 60.58
CA MET A 241 -13.83 15.91 59.71
C MET A 241 -15.10 15.51 60.48
N PRO A 242 -16.28 16.00 60.06
CA PRO A 242 -17.55 15.55 60.61
C PRO A 242 -17.80 14.06 60.29
N ILE A 243 -18.49 13.37 61.20
CA ILE A 243 -18.93 11.99 61.05
C ILE A 243 -20.45 12.01 60.84
N ILE A 244 -20.90 11.53 59.68
CA ILE A 244 -22.32 11.45 59.33
C ILE A 244 -22.70 9.98 59.26
N LEU A 245 -23.70 9.59 60.04
CA LEU A 245 -24.17 8.22 60.18
C LEU A 245 -25.63 8.18 59.76
N ASP A 246 -25.92 7.50 58.65
CA ASP A 246 -27.28 7.35 58.12
C ASP A 246 -27.75 5.92 58.33
N GLU A 247 -28.72 5.75 59.25
CA GLU A 247 -29.26 4.46 59.68
C GLU A 247 -28.18 3.40 60.05
N ALA A 248 -27.03 3.87 60.54
CA ALA A 248 -25.84 3.04 60.71
C ALA A 248 -25.97 1.93 61.78
N PHE A 249 -27.03 1.95 62.59
CA PHE A 249 -27.23 1.05 63.72
C PHE A 249 -28.43 0.11 63.58
N ALA A 250 -29.01 -0.01 62.38
CA ALA A 250 -30.23 -0.77 62.15
C ALA A 250 -30.17 -2.22 62.70
N TYR A 251 -29.00 -2.87 62.62
CA TYR A 251 -28.78 -4.26 63.07
C TYR A 251 -28.14 -4.39 64.45
N PHE A 252 -27.97 -3.29 65.19
CA PHE A 252 -27.38 -3.32 66.53
C PHE A 252 -28.46 -3.67 67.55
N ASP A 253 -28.13 -4.56 68.49
CA ASP A 253 -28.89 -4.71 69.73
C ASP A 253 -28.69 -3.48 70.64
N ASP A 254 -29.50 -3.36 71.69
CA ASP A 254 -29.52 -2.17 72.55
C ASP A 254 -28.20 -1.96 73.30
N GLU A 255 -27.49 -3.03 73.67
CA GLU A 255 -26.20 -2.94 74.35
C GLU A 255 -25.10 -2.44 73.40
N ARG A 256 -25.03 -2.99 72.18
CA ARG A 256 -24.09 -2.51 71.15
C ARG A 256 -24.37 -1.07 70.76
N LEU A 257 -25.65 -0.71 70.58
CA LEU A 257 -26.04 0.65 70.27
C LEU A 257 -25.61 1.62 71.38
N LYS A 258 -25.88 1.27 72.64
CA LYS A 258 -25.44 2.05 73.80
C LYS A 258 -23.92 2.24 73.85
N ASN A 259 -23.15 1.17 73.70
CA ASN A 259 -21.69 1.27 73.71
C ASN A 259 -21.17 2.14 72.55
N CYS A 260 -21.76 2.01 71.36
CA CYS A 260 -21.40 2.81 70.21
C CYS A 260 -21.74 4.30 70.41
N LEU A 261 -22.90 4.62 70.98
CA LEU A 261 -23.28 6.02 71.24
C LEU A 261 -22.41 6.67 72.32
N ILE A 262 -22.02 5.92 73.35
CA ILE A 262 -21.03 6.39 74.35
C ILE A 262 -19.70 6.69 73.65
N PHE A 263 -19.20 5.76 72.83
CA PHE A 263 -17.96 5.97 72.06
C PHE A 263 -18.04 7.21 71.16
N LEU A 264 -19.14 7.39 70.41
CA LEU A 264 -19.33 8.54 69.53
C LEU A 264 -19.43 9.85 70.31
N ALA A 265 -20.01 9.84 71.52
CA ALA A 265 -20.04 11.01 72.38
C ALA A 265 -18.64 11.43 72.83
N GLU A 266 -17.75 10.48 73.14
CA GLU A 266 -16.33 10.79 73.41
C GLU A 266 -15.64 11.37 72.17
N GLN A 267 -15.93 10.82 70.98
CA GLN A 267 -15.37 11.36 69.73
C GLN A 267 -15.93 12.74 69.37
N SER A 268 -17.10 13.11 69.92
CA SER A 268 -17.75 14.40 69.64
C SER A 268 -16.95 15.61 70.12
N GLU A 269 -16.00 15.41 71.04
CA GLU A 269 -15.06 16.45 71.47
C GLU A 269 -14.13 16.93 70.34
N LYS A 270 -13.89 16.06 69.34
CA LYS A 270 -13.00 16.32 68.22
C LYS A 270 -13.75 16.42 66.89
N HIS A 271 -14.78 15.60 66.72
CA HIS A 271 -15.52 15.46 65.47
C HIS A 271 -16.96 15.91 65.65
N GLN A 272 -17.52 16.66 64.71
CA GLN A 272 -18.97 16.88 64.70
C GLN A 272 -19.66 15.56 64.33
N ILE A 273 -20.56 15.06 65.19
CA ILE A 273 -21.32 13.83 64.94
C ILE A 273 -22.74 14.18 64.52
N ILE A 274 -23.19 13.64 63.39
CA ILE A 274 -24.55 13.78 62.87
C ILE A 274 -25.11 12.38 62.66
N ILE A 275 -26.22 12.06 63.34
CA ILE A 275 -26.91 10.77 63.22
C ILE A 275 -28.27 11.03 62.57
N LEU A 276 -28.52 10.38 61.45
CA LEU A 276 -29.80 10.31 60.78
C LEU A 276 -30.41 8.94 61.08
N THR A 277 -31.61 8.93 61.64
CA THR A 277 -32.31 7.70 62.00
C THR A 277 -33.82 7.91 61.90
N CYS A 278 -34.53 6.86 61.52
CA CYS A 278 -36.00 6.81 61.53
C CYS A 278 -36.57 6.26 62.85
N SER A 279 -35.69 5.92 63.82
CA SER A 279 -36.01 5.23 65.06
C SER A 279 -35.86 6.14 66.28
N ASN A 280 -36.59 5.84 67.37
CA ASN A 280 -36.43 6.53 68.67
C ASN A 280 -35.40 5.85 69.59
N ARG A 281 -34.79 4.73 69.18
CA ARG A 281 -33.91 3.91 70.03
C ARG A 281 -32.66 4.68 70.46
N GLU A 282 -32.05 5.38 69.52
CA GLU A 282 -30.85 6.19 69.74
C GLU A 282 -31.13 7.29 70.76
N ARG A 283 -32.25 8.00 70.60
CA ARG A 283 -32.71 9.04 71.52
C ARG A 283 -32.92 8.50 72.93
N GLN A 284 -33.68 7.41 73.07
CA GLN A 284 -33.97 6.80 74.36
C GLN A 284 -32.69 6.36 75.08
N ILE A 285 -31.74 5.80 74.34
CA ILE A 285 -30.45 5.39 74.91
C ILE A 285 -29.63 6.62 75.32
N LEU A 286 -29.50 7.64 74.48
CA LEU A 286 -28.78 8.88 74.81
C LEU A 286 -29.34 9.53 76.08
N ASP A 287 -30.66 9.58 76.22
CA ASP A 287 -31.33 10.06 77.43
C ASP A 287 -30.98 9.18 78.66
N SER A 288 -31.00 7.86 78.50
CA SER A 288 -30.71 6.91 79.59
C SER A 288 -29.28 7.00 80.14
N VAL A 289 -28.31 7.39 79.29
CA VAL A 289 -26.90 7.58 79.68
C VAL A 289 -26.54 9.05 79.87
N ASN A 290 -27.52 9.96 79.84
CA ASN A 290 -27.37 11.39 80.07
C ASN A 290 -26.34 12.08 79.14
N ILE A 291 -26.28 11.63 77.88
CA ILE A 291 -25.47 12.26 76.83
C ILE A 291 -26.27 13.42 76.23
N LYS A 292 -25.66 14.60 76.12
CA LYS A 292 -26.30 15.77 75.51
C LYS A 292 -26.28 15.66 73.99
N TYR A 293 -27.40 15.97 73.35
CA TYR A 293 -27.54 16.02 71.90
C TYR A 293 -28.51 17.14 71.49
N ASN A 294 -28.45 17.54 70.22
CA ASN A 294 -29.43 18.43 69.61
C ASN A 294 -30.36 17.58 68.73
N LEU A 295 -31.66 17.59 69.04
CA LEU A 295 -32.67 16.90 68.25
C LEU A 295 -33.24 17.85 67.18
N VAL A 296 -33.27 17.37 65.94
CA VAL A 296 -33.94 18.05 64.82
C VAL A 296 -34.95 17.08 64.24
N GLU A 297 -36.23 17.46 64.27
CA GLU A 297 -37.31 16.74 63.61
C GLU A 297 -37.53 17.37 62.22
N LEU A 298 -37.54 16.55 61.17
CA LEU A 298 -37.70 16.96 59.77
C LEU A 298 -39.15 16.79 59.28
#